data_AF-A0A200PMR8-F1
#
_entry.id   AF-A0A200PMR8-F1
#
_cell.length_a   1.000
_cell.length_b   1.000
_cell.length_c   1.000
_cell.angle_alpha   90.00
_cell.angle_beta   90.00
_cell.angle_gamma   90.00
#
_symmetry.space_group_name_H-M   'P 1'
#
loop_
_entity.id
_entity.type
_entity.pdbx_description
1 polymer ?
#
loop_
_entity_poly.entity_id
_entity_poly.type
_entity_poly.pdbx_seq_one_letter_code
_entity_poly.pdbx_strand_id
1 'polypeptide(L)'
;MCRQLILANPSFVASVSRDDVTKVFDGMCIALQPFIDGFIHGCRPVIGLNGCFLKGKYGGVLLTTTALDGNNSLYPLAIYICE
;
A
#
# COMPACT_ATOMS: atom_id res chain seq x y z
N MET A 1 7.30 -12.09 3.04
CA MET A 1 7.63 -10.75 2.53
C MET A 1 7.39 -9.66 3.56
N CYS A 2 6.16 -9.39 4.04
CA CYS A 2 5.89 -8.31 5.01
C CYS A 2 6.79 -8.33 6.24
N ARG A 3 7.01 -9.52 6.83
CA ARG A 3 7.94 -9.69 7.95
C ARG A 3 9.36 -9.23 7.63
N GLN A 4 9.87 -9.49 6.42
CA GLN A 4 11.22 -9.08 6.02
C GLN A 4 11.31 -7.56 5.84
N LEU A 5 10.25 -6.91 5.33
CA LEU A 5 10.19 -5.46 5.23
C LEU A 5 10.25 -4.78 6.61
N ILE A 6 9.45 -5.28 7.56
CA ILE A 6 9.47 -4.79 8.95
C ILE A 6 10.81 -5.05 9.63
N LEU A 7 11.44 -6.21 9.37
CA LEU A 7 12.78 -6.51 9.92
C LEU A 7 13.86 -5.59 9.32
N ALA A 8 13.75 -5.24 8.04
CA ALA A 8 14.70 -4.33 7.40
C ALA A 8 14.56 -2.90 7.94
N ASN A 9 13.33 -2.45 8.20
CA ASN A 9 13.06 -1.18 8.87
C ASN A 9 11.74 -1.28 9.66
N PRO A 10 11.79 -1.24 11.01
CA PRO A 10 10.60 -1.34 11.85
C PRO A 10 9.57 -0.21 11.66
N SER A 11 9.98 0.92 11.08
CA SER A 11 9.06 2.02 10.77
C SER A 11 8.24 1.76 9.51
N PHE A 12 8.58 0.76 8.69
CA PHE A 12 7.75 0.40 7.56
C PHE A 12 6.44 -0.24 8.03
N VAL A 13 5.35 0.10 7.35
CA VAL A 13 4.05 -0.54 7.55
C VAL A 13 3.92 -1.63 6.51
N ALA A 14 3.84 -2.89 6.94
CA ALA A 14 3.52 -3.99 6.06
C ALA A 14 2.59 -4.97 6.76
N SER A 15 1.43 -5.26 6.16
CA SER A 15 0.45 -6.19 6.72
C SER A 15 0.03 -7.22 5.67
N VAL A 16 -0.38 -8.38 6.13
CA VAL A 16 -0.97 -9.43 5.30
C VAL A 16 -2.20 -9.97 6.05
N SER A 17 -3.32 -10.06 5.35
CA SER A 17 -4.56 -10.65 5.82
C SER A 17 -4.82 -11.97 5.09
N ARG A 18 -5.49 -12.88 5.79
CA ARG A 18 -5.90 -14.18 5.30
C ARG A 18 -7.26 -14.49 5.84
N ASP A 19 -8.08 -15.15 5.04
CA ASP A 19 -9.41 -15.57 5.46
C ASP A 19 -9.29 -16.51 6.66
N ASP A 20 -10.11 -16.26 7.68
CA ASP A 20 -10.00 -16.96 8.95
C ASP A 20 -10.39 -18.44 8.86
N VAL A 21 -11.15 -18.83 7.84
CA VAL A 21 -11.66 -20.20 7.68
C VAL A 21 -10.78 -21.00 6.72
N THR A 22 -10.62 -20.51 5.50
CA THR A 22 -9.91 -21.16 4.40
C THR A 22 -8.40 -20.96 4.48
N LYS A 23 -7.93 -19.95 5.24
CA LYS A 23 -6.53 -19.54 5.34
C LYS A 23 -5.92 -19.11 4.00
N VAL A 24 -6.77 -18.84 3.02
CA VAL A 24 -6.39 -18.26 1.71
C VAL A 24 -6.00 -16.80 1.91
N PHE A 25 -5.26 -16.24 0.96
CA PHE A 25 -4.85 -14.86 0.98
C PHE A 25 -6.04 -13.93 0.72
N ASP A 26 -6.23 -12.93 1.57
CA ASP A 26 -7.27 -11.89 1.37
C ASP A 26 -6.66 -10.61 0.82
N GLY A 27 -5.50 -10.25 1.37
CA GLY A 27 -4.85 -9.02 0.98
C GLY A 27 -3.54 -8.73 1.70
N MET A 28 -2.87 -7.70 1.21
CA MET A 28 -1.60 -7.24 1.74
C MET A 28 -1.43 -5.75 1.48
N CYS A 29 -0.98 -5.03 2.50
CA CYS A 29 -0.65 -3.60 2.42
C CYS A 29 0.85 -3.40 2.62
N ILE A 30 1.45 -2.48 1.87
CA ILE A 30 2.79 -1.96 2.14
C ILE A 30 2.76 -0.43 2.03
N ALA A 31 3.27 0.24 3.06
CA ALA A 31 3.63 1.65 3.04
C ALA A 31 5.02 1.84 3.68
N LEU A 32 5.89 2.61 3.00
CA LEU A 32 7.23 2.88 3.52
C LEU A 32 7.22 4.18 4.30
N GLN A 33 7.97 4.21 5.40
CA GLN A 33 8.05 5.37 6.29
C GLN A 33 8.38 6.68 5.54
N PRO A 34 9.35 6.74 4.61
CA PRO A 34 9.65 7.99 3.90
C PRO A 34 8.47 8.55 3.10
N PHE A 35 7.58 7.69 2.59
CA PHE A 35 6.38 8.12 1.88
C PHE A 35 5.30 8.64 2.84
N ILE A 36 5.16 8.02 4.01
CA ILE A 36 4.28 8.52 5.06
C ILE A 36 4.75 9.89 5.55
N ASP A 37 6.05 10.03 5.80
CA ASP A 37 6.63 11.29 6.27
C ASP A 37 6.52 12.38 5.20
N GLY A 38 6.80 12.08 3.93
CA GLY A 38 6.65 13.04 2.84
C GLY A 38 5.21 13.48 2.62
N PHE A 39 4.23 12.60 2.87
CA PHE A 39 2.83 12.97 2.88
C PHE A 39 2.50 13.96 4.01
N ILE A 40 2.91 13.66 5.24
CA ILE A 40 2.63 14.49 6.42
C ILE A 40 3.24 15.89 6.29
N HIS A 41 4.46 15.99 5.76
CA HIS A 41 5.20 17.25 5.74
C HIS A 41 5.05 18.05 4.44
N GLY A 42 4.74 17.40 3.32
CA GLY A 42 4.82 18.01 1.98
C GLY A 42 3.59 17.86 1.10
N CYS A 43 2.60 17.05 1.51
CA CYS A 43 1.40 16.83 0.71
C CYS A 43 0.17 17.55 1.28
N ARG A 44 -0.79 17.79 0.38
CA ARG A 44 -2.14 18.22 0.75
C ARG A 44 -2.86 17.06 1.45
N PRO A 45 -3.80 17.32 2.38
CA PRO A 45 -4.56 16.30 3.10
C PRO A 45 -5.65 15.69 2.20
N VAL A 46 -5.27 15.22 1.02
CA VAL A 46 -6.14 14.61 0.02
C VAL A 46 -5.47 13.31 -0.42
N ILE A 47 -6.24 12.23 -0.36
CA ILE A 47 -5.81 10.89 -0.75
C ILE A 47 -6.67 10.43 -1.92
N GLY A 48 -6.02 10.06 -3.02
CA GLY A 48 -6.60 9.38 -4.15
C GLY A 48 -6.32 7.88 -4.09
N LEU A 49 -7.29 7.09 -4.51
CA LEU A 49 -7.18 5.65 -4.68
C LEU A 49 -7.34 5.31 -6.15
N ASN A 50 -6.41 4.53 -6.68
CA ASN A 50 -6.49 3.98 -8.03
C ASN A 50 -6.37 2.46 -7.97
N GLY A 51 -7.20 1.75 -8.73
CA GLY A 51 -7.25 0.29 -8.75
C GLY A 51 -7.05 -0.25 -10.16
N CYS A 52 -6.25 -1.29 -10.31
CA CYS A 52 -6.17 -2.04 -11.55
C CYS A 52 -6.26 -3.55 -11.31
N PHE A 53 -6.89 -4.27 -12.24
CA PHE A 53 -6.97 -5.72 -12.18
C PHE A 53 -5.62 -6.36 -12.51
N LEU A 54 -5.17 -7.27 -11.66
CA LEU A 54 -3.97 -8.04 -11.88
C LEU A 54 -4.27 -9.17 -12.87
N LYS A 55 -3.52 -9.21 -13.97
CA LYS A 55 -3.55 -10.32 -14.93
C LYS A 55 -2.51 -11.34 -14.53
N GLY A 56 -2.94 -12.46 -13.96
CA GLY A 56 -2.06 -13.54 -13.54
C GLY A 56 -2.85 -14.73 -13.00
N LYS A 57 -2.15 -15.80 -12.62
CA LYS A 57 -2.75 -17.05 -12.10
C LYS A 57 -3.70 -16.81 -10.91
N TYR A 58 -3.39 -15.81 -10.09
CA TYR A 58 -4.09 -15.53 -8.84
C TYR A 58 -5.06 -14.34 -8.93
N GLY A 59 -5.17 -13.70 -10.10
CA GLY A 59 -6.08 -12.56 -10.28
C GLY A 59 -5.84 -11.43 -9.25
N GLY A 60 -6.94 -10.82 -8.80
CA GLY A 60 -6.96 -9.79 -7.77
C GLY A 60 -6.95 -8.35 -8.30
N VAL A 61 -6.93 -7.41 -7.37
CA VAL A 61 -6.88 -5.96 -7.63
C VAL A 61 -5.67 -5.37 -6.91
N LEU A 62 -4.84 -4.65 -7.67
CA LEU A 62 -3.80 -3.78 -7.12
C LEU A 62 -4.41 -2.40 -6.90
N LEU A 63 -4.60 -2.04 -5.65
CA LEU A 63 -4.92 -0.68 -5.21
C LEU A 63 -3.63 0.08 -4.94
N THR A 64 -3.59 1.32 -5.41
CA THR A 64 -2.51 2.27 -5.19
C THR A 64 -3.09 3.50 -4.51
N THR A 65 -2.46 3.91 -3.43
CA THR A 65 -2.84 5.11 -2.68
C THR A 65 -1.85 6.20 -3.04
N THR A 66 -2.36 7.32 -3.52
CA THR A 66 -1.57 8.50 -3.91
C THR A 66 -2.11 9.74 -3.22
N ALA A 67 -1.24 10.69 -2.89
CA ALA A 67 -1.62 12.02 -2.46
C ALA A 67 -1.29 13.06 -3.54
N LEU A 68 -1.65 14.31 -3.27
CA LEU A 68 -1.18 15.45 -4.06
C LEU A 68 -0.14 16.21 -3.25
N ASP A 69 1.04 16.41 -3.82
CA ASP A 69 2.05 17.26 -3.20
C ASP A 69 1.69 18.76 -3.28
N GLY A 70 2.52 19.61 -2.67
CA GLY A 70 2.37 21.07 -2.75
C GLY A 70 2.33 21.63 -4.18
N ASN A 71 2.89 20.90 -5.15
CA ASN A 71 2.96 21.25 -6.57
C ASN A 71 1.87 20.57 -7.41
N ASN A 72 0.85 19.99 -6.78
CA ASN A 72 -0.25 19.27 -7.44
C ASN A 72 0.20 18.06 -8.28
N SER A 73 1.38 17.50 -7.99
CA SER A 73 1.85 16.25 -8.57
C SER A 73 1.40 15.06 -7.72
N LEU A 74 1.22 13.90 -8.38
CA LEU A 74 0.88 12.67 -7.68
C LEU A 74 2.08 12.18 -6.85
N TYR A 75 1.81 11.92 -5.57
CA TYR A 75 2.78 11.42 -4.61
C TYR A 75 2.37 10.01 -4.14
N PRO A 76 3.20 8.97 -4.31
CA PRO A 76 2.83 7.62 -3.88
C PRO A 76 2.86 7.49 -2.34
N LEU A 77 1.84 6.85 -1.76
CA LEU A 77 1.73 6.64 -0.32
C LEU A 77 1.85 5.16 0.07
N ALA A 78 1.04 4.31 -0.57
CA ALA A 78 0.96 2.90 -0.23
C ALA A 78 0.47 2.07 -1.42
N ILE A 79 0.76 0.78 -1.38
CA ILE A 79 0.17 -0.22 -2.27
C ILE A 79 -0.63 -1.22 -1.45
N TYR A 80 -1.71 -1.70 -2.01
CA TYR A 80 -2.54 -2.74 -1.45
C TYR A 80 -2.92 -3.74 -2.54
N ILE A 81 -2.80 -5.03 -2.25
CA ILE A 81 -3.22 -6.10 -3.13
C ILE A 81 -4.35 -6.80 -2.41
N CYS A 82 -5.50 -7.00 -3.06
CA CYS A 82 -6.54 -7.90 -2.59
C CYS A 82 -6.89 -8.95 -3.64
N GLU A 83 -7.31 -10.10 -3.16
CA GLU A 83 -7.84 -11.21 -3.96
C GLU A 83 -9.37 -11.16 -4.03
#